data_AF-M5RTR7-F1
#
_entry.id   AF-M5RTR7-F1
#
_cell.length_a   1.000
_cell.length_b   1.000
_cell.length_c   1.000
_cell.angle_alpha   90.00
_cell.angle_beta   90.00
_cell.angle_gamma   90.00
#
_symmetry.space_group_name_H-M   'P 1'
#
loop_
_entity.id
_entity.type
_entity.pdbx_description
1 polymer ?
#
loop_
_entity_poly.entity_id
_entity_poly.type
_entity_poly.pdbx_seq_one_letter_code
_entity_poly.pdbx_strand_id
1 'polypeptide(L)'
;METETTHADKYNDPRARITRRGLLIGIAVVVLAAIGAYFSITGRRTKIEKSTEFWGQETIVALQLGERFEIIPIDGERKEPINLTAMPGLGLLRQALLEERNYEWDTQGNRPLSERIADVENRERIRFRLTDPNGKRFEKVELDLDLTSGWIAAADGSKSVRINAHTRPKLKNFLSTVMHAEQKRYDFRE
;
A
#
# COMPACT_ATOMS: atom_id res chain seq x y z
N MET A 1 1.63 -31.35 59.07
CA MET A 1 1.84 -30.03 58.48
C MET A 1 3.18 -30.07 57.77
N GLU A 2 3.16 -30.47 56.50
CA GLU A 2 4.33 -30.41 55.62
C GLU A 2 4.39 -28.99 55.06
N THR A 3 5.36 -28.21 55.51
CA THR A 3 5.60 -26.86 55.02
C THR A 3 6.40 -26.92 53.72
N GLU A 4 5.79 -26.36 52.67
CA GLU A 4 6.36 -25.97 51.39
C GLU A 4 7.86 -25.63 51.43
N THR A 5 8.69 -26.50 50.85
CA THR A 5 10.02 -26.09 50.40
C THR A 5 9.86 -25.41 49.04
N THR A 6 9.43 -24.16 49.14
CA THR A 6 9.34 -23.21 48.04
C THR A 6 10.72 -23.10 47.36
N HIS A 7 10.72 -23.18 46.03
CA HIS A 7 11.83 -23.02 45.09
C HIS A 7 12.70 -21.76 45.32
N ALA A 8 13.45 -21.68 46.42
CA ALA A 8 14.30 -20.54 46.77
C ALA A 8 15.74 -20.66 46.24
N ASP A 9 16.21 -21.87 45.91
CA ASP A 9 17.63 -22.12 45.60
C ASP A 9 18.07 -21.75 44.18
N LYS A 10 17.15 -21.44 43.27
CA LYS A 10 17.53 -21.11 41.87
C LYS A 10 18.06 -19.68 41.70
N TYR A 11 17.83 -18.79 42.67
CA TYR A 11 18.21 -17.38 42.57
C TYR A 11 19.45 -17.00 43.39
N ASN A 12 20.04 -17.93 44.16
CA ASN A 12 21.16 -17.68 45.06
C ASN A 12 22.41 -18.50 44.71
N ASP A 13 22.86 -18.47 43.46
CA ASP A 13 24.22 -18.96 43.13
C ASP A 13 25.26 -17.86 43.48
N PRO A 14 26.11 -18.05 44.51
CA PRO A 14 27.11 -17.06 44.94
C PRO A 14 28.21 -16.79 43.91
N ARG A 15 28.22 -17.50 42.77
CA ARG A 15 29.18 -17.30 41.66
C ARG A 15 28.74 -16.25 40.65
N ALA A 16 27.47 -15.85 40.65
CA ALA A 16 26.95 -14.80 39.79
C ALA A 16 27.35 -13.40 40.31
N ARG A 17 28.64 -13.04 40.22
CA ARG A 17 29.09 -11.69 40.55
C ARG A 17 28.73 -10.73 39.43
N ILE A 18 27.81 -9.81 39.69
CA ILE A 18 27.50 -8.68 38.79
C ILE A 18 28.77 -7.83 38.66
N THR A 19 29.54 -8.06 37.61
CA THR A 19 30.73 -7.28 37.30
C THR A 19 30.32 -6.01 36.55
N ARG A 20 31.06 -4.90 36.72
CA ARG A 20 30.81 -3.64 35.97
C ARG A 20 30.73 -3.88 34.45
N ARG A 21 31.52 -4.83 33.94
CA ARG A 21 31.48 -5.26 32.54
C ARG A 21 30.18 -5.99 32.19
N GLY A 22 29.69 -6.88 33.05
CA GLY A 22 28.39 -7.54 32.87
C GLY A 22 27.22 -6.56 32.88
N LEU A 23 27.25 -5.55 33.76
CA LEU A 23 26.26 -4.48 33.77
C LEU A 23 26.31 -3.64 32.50
N LEU A 24 27.50 -3.27 32.02
CA LEU A 24 27.68 -2.54 30.75
C LEU A 24 27.17 -3.33 29.55
N ILE A 25 27.44 -4.63 29.49
CA ILE A 25 26.93 -5.51 28.43
C ILE A 25 25.40 -5.57 28.49
N GLY A 26 24.82 -5.72 29.69
CA GLY A 26 23.37 -5.70 29.88
C GLY A 26 22.74 -4.41 29.38
N ILE A 27 23.31 -3.25 29.74
CA ILE A 27 22.86 -1.94 29.26
C ILE A 27 22.99 -1.85 27.73
N ALA A 28 24.13 -2.28 27.17
CA ALA A 28 24.37 -2.24 25.73
C ALA A 28 23.32 -3.05 24.95
N VAL A 29 22.97 -4.25 25.42
CA VAL A 29 21.92 -5.08 24.80
C VAL A 29 20.56 -4.40 24.85
N VAL A 30 20.19 -3.82 25.99
CA VAL A 30 18.92 -3.09 26.14
C VAL A 30 18.86 -1.88 25.20
N VAL A 31 19.94 -1.10 25.10
CA VAL A 31 20.02 0.03 24.18
C VAL A 31 19.91 -0.42 22.72
N LEU A 32 20.61 -1.49 22.33
CA LEU A 32 20.51 -2.06 20.98
C LEU A 32 19.10 -2.56 20.67
N ALA A 33 18.45 -3.23 21.62
CA ALA A 33 17.06 -3.69 21.46
C ALA A 33 16.09 -2.51 21.30
N ALA A 34 16.25 -1.44 22.08
CA ALA A 34 15.44 -0.23 21.97
C ALA A 34 15.62 0.46 20.61
N ILE A 35 16.88 0.58 20.15
CA ILE A 35 17.21 1.12 18.82
C ILE A 35 16.59 0.26 17.72
N GLY A 36 16.75 -1.07 17.79
CA GLY A 36 16.17 -2.01 16.84
C GLY A 36 14.64 -1.94 16.80
N ALA A 37 13.99 -1.84 17.96
CA ALA A 37 12.55 -1.67 18.06
C ALA A 37 12.10 -0.33 17.45
N TYR A 38 12.82 0.76 17.73
CA TYR A 38 12.54 2.07 17.14
C TYR A 38 12.63 2.05 15.60
N PHE A 39 13.73 1.51 15.05
CA PHE A 39 13.87 1.37 13.60
C PHE A 39 12.82 0.45 12.98
N SER A 40 12.46 -0.64 13.67
CA SER A 40 11.39 -1.56 13.24
C SER A 40 10.03 -0.86 13.17
N ILE A 41 9.70 0.01 14.13
CA ILE A 41 8.42 0.74 14.16
C ILE A 41 8.40 1.83 13.08
N THR A 42 9.44 2.66 13.02
CA THR A 42 9.51 3.77 12.05
C THR A 42 9.57 3.27 10.61
N GLY A 43 10.21 2.12 10.37
CA GLY A 43 10.26 1.49 9.05
C GLY A 43 8.92 0.98 8.53
N ARG A 44 7.95 0.68 9.41
CA ARG A 44 6.64 0.11 9.04
C ARG A 44 5.56 1.13 8.72
N ARG A 45 5.80 2.43 8.97
CA ARG A 45 4.79 3.45 8.68
C ARG A 45 4.78 3.75 7.19
N THR A 46 3.61 3.57 6.58
CA THR A 46 3.31 4.09 5.24
C THR A 46 3.51 5.60 5.29
N LYS A 47 4.54 6.09 4.60
CA LYS A 47 4.75 7.52 4.45
C LYS A 47 3.77 8.03 3.39
N ILE A 48 2.97 9.02 3.75
CA ILE A 48 1.88 9.52 2.92
C ILE A 48 1.94 11.03 2.76
N GLU A 49 2.89 11.72 3.39
CA GLU A 49 2.96 13.18 3.45
C GLU A 49 2.98 13.79 2.05
N LYS A 50 3.86 13.30 1.17
CA LYS A 50 3.96 13.78 -0.20
C LYS A 50 2.79 13.31 -1.08
N SER A 51 2.30 12.10 -0.85
CA SER A 51 1.09 11.59 -1.51
C SER A 51 -0.14 12.44 -1.17
N THR A 52 -0.27 12.87 0.08
CA THR A 52 -1.35 13.74 0.57
C THR A 52 -1.23 15.12 -0.04
N GLU A 53 -0.04 15.71 -0.09
CA GLU A 53 0.19 16.99 -0.73
C GLU A 53 -0.19 16.95 -2.22
N PHE A 54 0.24 15.90 -2.93
CA PHE A 54 -0.01 15.78 -4.36
C PHE A 54 -1.47 15.42 -4.67
N TRP A 55 -1.98 14.31 -4.13
CA TRP A 55 -3.32 13.83 -4.45
C TRP A 55 -4.43 14.65 -3.79
N GLY A 56 -4.15 15.27 -2.64
CA GLY A 56 -5.13 15.95 -1.82
C GLY A 56 -5.77 15.00 -0.80
N GLN A 57 -6.28 15.60 0.26
CA GLN A 57 -6.78 14.85 1.42
C GLN A 57 -7.95 13.92 1.06
N GLU A 58 -8.83 14.36 0.17
CA GLU A 58 -9.99 13.57 -0.25
C GLU A 58 -9.59 12.26 -0.93
N THR A 59 -8.65 12.29 -1.87
CA THR A 59 -8.14 11.08 -2.54
C THR A 59 -7.47 10.13 -1.56
N ILE A 60 -6.70 10.65 -0.59
CA ILE A 60 -6.08 9.82 0.45
C ILE A 60 -7.12 9.15 1.33
N VAL A 61 -8.14 9.91 1.77
CA VAL A 61 -9.26 9.37 2.54
C VAL A 61 -9.99 8.29 1.74
N ALA A 62 -10.23 8.51 0.45
CA ALA A 62 -10.85 7.52 -0.43
C ALA A 62 -10.03 6.23 -0.50
N LEU A 63 -8.71 6.34 -0.69
CA LEU A 63 -7.80 5.20 -0.75
C LEU A 63 -7.71 4.42 0.58
N GLN A 64 -7.82 5.11 1.72
CA GLN A 64 -7.76 4.49 3.04
C GLN A 64 -9.10 3.86 3.45
N LEU A 65 -10.19 4.60 3.28
CA LEU A 65 -11.49 4.31 3.89
C LEU A 65 -12.57 3.89 2.91
N GLY A 66 -12.31 3.97 1.60
CA GLY A 66 -13.29 3.64 0.58
C GLY A 66 -13.84 2.23 0.77
N GLU A 67 -15.16 2.16 0.85
CA GLU A 67 -15.85 0.89 1.03
C GLU A 67 -15.79 0.09 -0.27
N ARG A 68 -16.11 0.72 -1.39
CA ARG A 68 -16.17 0.08 -2.70
C ARG A 68 -15.03 0.55 -3.59
N PHE A 69 -14.28 -0.41 -4.12
CA PHE A 69 -13.16 -0.19 -5.03
C PHE A 69 -13.41 -0.94 -6.33
N GLU A 70 -13.47 -0.23 -7.45
CA GLU A 70 -13.76 -0.79 -8.77
C GLU A 70 -12.64 -0.49 -9.76
N ILE A 71 -12.44 -1.41 -10.71
CA ILE A 71 -11.63 -1.20 -11.91
C ILE A 71 -12.55 -1.10 -13.11
N ILE A 72 -12.34 -0.11 -13.96
CA ILE A 72 -13.06 0.04 -15.22
C ILE A 72 -12.01 0.07 -16.34
N PRO A 73 -11.97 -0.94 -17.22
CA PRO A 73 -11.11 -0.89 -18.40
C PRO A 73 -11.49 0.31 -19.29
N ILE A 74 -10.51 1.12 -19.66
CA ILE A 74 -10.73 2.28 -20.56
C ILE A 74 -10.58 1.86 -22.02
N ASP A 75 -9.54 1.08 -22.30
CA ASP A 75 -9.16 0.64 -23.65
C ASP A 75 -9.76 -0.73 -24.04
N GLY A 76 -10.39 -1.44 -23.10
CA GLY A 76 -10.99 -2.75 -23.35
C GLY A 76 -12.32 -2.68 -24.10
N GLU A 77 -12.67 -3.75 -24.82
CA GLU A 77 -13.96 -3.89 -25.52
C GLU A 77 -15.14 -3.83 -24.54
N ARG A 78 -14.95 -4.33 -23.31
CA ARG A 78 -15.94 -4.30 -22.24
C ARG A 78 -15.58 -3.23 -21.22
N LYS A 79 -16.51 -2.31 -20.99
CA LYS A 79 -16.38 -1.20 -20.02
C LYS A 79 -17.14 -1.45 -18.71
N GLU A 80 -17.47 -2.71 -18.42
CA GLU A 80 -18.16 -3.07 -17.19
C GLU A 80 -17.24 -2.91 -15.97
N PRO A 81 -17.68 -2.26 -14.89
CA PRO A 81 -16.89 -2.13 -13.68
C PRO A 81 -16.67 -3.49 -13.01
N ILE A 82 -15.41 -3.81 -12.75
CA ILE A 82 -14.97 -4.97 -11.98
C ILE A 82 -14.85 -4.56 -10.52
N ASN A 83 -15.67 -5.16 -9.65
CA ASN A 83 -15.65 -4.84 -8.22
C ASN A 83 -14.51 -5.59 -7.50
N LEU A 84 -13.53 -4.86 -6.96
CA LEU A 84 -12.39 -5.42 -6.23
C LEU A 84 -12.62 -5.53 -4.72
N THR A 85 -13.75 -5.05 -4.21
CA THR A 85 -13.94 -4.83 -2.76
C THR A 85 -13.71 -6.09 -1.92
N ALA A 86 -14.13 -7.25 -2.43
CA ALA A 86 -13.97 -8.53 -1.75
C ALA A 86 -12.69 -9.29 -2.18
N MET A 87 -11.82 -8.68 -2.99
CA MET A 87 -10.66 -9.38 -3.53
C MET A 87 -9.49 -9.46 -2.54
N PRO A 88 -8.81 -10.62 -2.47
CA PRO A 88 -7.57 -10.73 -1.72
C PRO A 88 -6.51 -9.81 -2.33
N GLY A 89 -5.74 -9.14 -1.47
CA GLY A 89 -4.67 -8.23 -1.89
C GLY A 89 -5.10 -6.77 -2.11
N LEU A 90 -6.38 -6.41 -1.93
CA LEU A 90 -6.82 -5.02 -2.02
C LEU A 90 -6.09 -4.09 -1.04
N GLY A 91 -5.77 -4.57 0.17
CA GLY A 91 -4.95 -3.81 1.13
C GLY A 91 -3.56 -3.48 0.59
N LEU A 92 -2.93 -4.40 -0.16
CA LEU A 92 -1.63 -4.18 -0.79
C LEU A 92 -1.75 -3.19 -1.95
N LEU A 93 -2.83 -3.26 -2.74
CA LEU A 93 -3.09 -2.27 -3.79
C LEU A 93 -3.27 -0.87 -3.19
N ARG A 94 -4.08 -0.73 -2.14
CA ARG A 94 -4.27 0.55 -1.45
C ARG A 94 -2.97 1.08 -0.89
N GLN A 95 -2.20 0.23 -0.20
CA GLN A 95 -0.88 0.63 0.28
C GLN A 95 0.03 1.07 -0.87
N ALA A 96 0.03 0.34 -1.99
CA ALA A 96 0.84 0.69 -3.15
C ALA A 96 0.51 2.07 -3.72
N LEU A 97 -0.78 2.46 -3.70
CA LEU A 97 -1.27 3.76 -4.14
C LEU A 97 -1.14 4.87 -3.07
N LEU A 98 -0.99 4.51 -1.80
CA LEU A 98 -0.82 5.49 -0.72
C LEU A 98 0.64 5.86 -0.49
N GLU A 99 1.53 4.87 -0.57
CA GLU A 99 2.91 5.01 -0.13
C GLU A 99 3.72 5.89 -1.08
N GLU A 100 4.28 6.97 -0.54
CA GLU A 100 4.96 7.97 -1.36
C GLU A 100 6.19 7.43 -2.09
N ARG A 101 6.80 6.37 -1.57
CA ARG A 101 8.01 5.76 -2.15
C ARG A 101 7.73 5.09 -3.49
N ASN A 102 6.46 4.79 -3.79
CA ASN A 102 6.05 4.12 -5.02
C ASN A 102 5.97 5.05 -6.22
N TYR A 103 6.19 6.35 -6.03
CA TYR A 103 6.10 7.36 -7.08
C TYR A 103 7.47 7.93 -7.44
N GLU A 104 7.68 8.16 -8.74
CA GLU A 104 8.79 8.94 -9.31
C GLU A 104 8.39 10.41 -9.29
N TRP A 105 8.60 11.08 -8.16
CA TRP A 105 8.07 12.43 -7.93
C TRP A 105 8.64 13.53 -8.83
N ASP A 106 9.81 13.31 -9.41
CA ASP A 106 10.40 14.18 -10.43
C ASP A 106 9.59 14.21 -11.73
N THR A 107 8.72 13.22 -11.95
CA THR A 107 7.85 13.14 -13.13
C THR A 107 6.50 13.85 -12.97
N GLN A 108 6.19 14.36 -11.77
CA GLN A 108 4.88 14.92 -11.46
C GLN A 108 4.49 16.10 -12.37
N GLY A 109 3.19 16.33 -12.55
CA GLY A 109 2.72 17.57 -13.15
C GLY A 109 1.26 17.56 -13.58
N ASN A 110 0.80 18.72 -14.07
CA ASN A 110 -0.62 19.02 -14.20
C ASN A 110 -1.10 18.82 -15.64
N ARG A 111 -1.08 17.56 -16.08
CA ARG A 111 -1.52 17.17 -17.43
C ARG A 111 -2.26 15.84 -17.36
N PRO A 112 -3.26 15.63 -18.24
CA PRO A 112 -3.98 14.38 -18.32
C PRO A 112 -3.08 13.24 -18.81
N LEU A 113 -3.53 12.02 -18.52
CA LEU A 113 -2.82 10.79 -18.89
C LEU A 113 -2.60 10.68 -20.41
N SER A 114 -3.56 11.17 -21.21
CA SER A 114 -3.49 11.19 -22.68
C SER A 114 -2.30 11.97 -23.24
N GLU A 115 -1.84 13.01 -22.54
CA GLU A 115 -0.70 13.82 -22.98
C GLU A 115 0.65 13.26 -22.50
N ARG A 116 0.63 12.38 -21.49
CA ARG A 116 1.84 11.79 -20.90
C ARG A 116 2.32 10.54 -21.61
N ILE A 117 1.42 9.87 -22.33
CA ILE A 117 1.68 8.57 -22.95
C ILE A 117 1.71 8.76 -24.45
N ALA A 118 2.82 8.40 -25.09
CA ALA A 118 2.89 8.32 -26.56
C ALA A 118 1.82 7.35 -27.11
N ASP A 119 1.40 7.50 -28.36
CA ASP A 119 0.54 6.51 -29.04
C ASP A 119 1.31 5.20 -29.19
N VAL A 120 1.23 4.37 -28.14
CA VAL A 120 1.75 3.01 -28.13
C VAL A 120 0.62 2.10 -28.54
N GLU A 121 0.90 1.19 -29.47
CA GLU A 121 -0.07 0.25 -30.07
C GLU A 121 -0.74 -0.71 -29.05
N ASN A 122 -0.19 -0.82 -27.83
CA ASN A 122 -0.70 -1.64 -26.73
C ASN A 122 -0.88 -0.83 -25.43
N ARG A 123 -1.79 0.15 -25.45
CA ARG A 123 -2.21 0.84 -24.23
C ARG A 123 -3.17 -0.03 -23.43
N GLU A 124 -2.91 -0.13 -22.14
CA GLU A 124 -3.75 -0.88 -21.22
C GLU A 124 -4.11 0.06 -20.07
N ARG A 125 -5.04 0.97 -20.35
CA ARG A 125 -5.52 1.95 -19.36
C ARG A 125 -6.72 1.43 -18.61
N ILE A 126 -6.70 1.67 -17.31
CA ILE A 126 -7.77 1.35 -16.40
C ILE A 126 -8.11 2.57 -15.55
N ARG A 127 -9.35 2.63 -15.09
CA ARG A 127 -9.82 3.62 -14.12
C ARG A 127 -10.13 2.92 -12.81
N PHE A 128 -9.49 3.38 -11.75
CA PHE A 128 -9.94 3.09 -10.40
C PHE A 128 -11.08 4.02 -10.04
N ARG A 129 -12.17 3.46 -9.51
CA ARG A 129 -13.29 4.22 -8.95
C ARG A 129 -13.48 3.81 -7.50
N LEU A 130 -13.35 4.80 -6.61
CA LEU A 130 -13.53 4.63 -5.17
C LEU A 130 -14.81 5.33 -4.75
N THR A 131 -15.67 4.60 -4.03
CA THR A 131 -16.94 5.11 -3.51
C THR A 131 -17.19 4.64 -2.08
N ASP A 132 -17.98 5.42 -1.35
CA ASP A 132 -18.37 5.14 0.04
C ASP A 132 -19.89 5.28 0.19
N PRO A 133 -20.67 4.33 -0.38
CA PRO A 133 -22.12 4.45 -0.48
C PRO A 133 -22.80 4.58 0.89
N ASN A 134 -22.27 3.91 1.91
CA ASN A 134 -22.83 3.93 3.25
C ASN A 134 -22.26 5.05 4.12
N GLY A 135 -20.93 5.24 4.12
CA GLY A 135 -20.27 6.19 5.01
C GLY A 135 -20.32 7.65 4.54
N LYS A 136 -20.42 7.90 3.23
CA LYS A 136 -20.41 9.24 2.60
C LYS A 136 -19.28 10.16 3.12
N ARG A 137 -18.11 9.58 3.43
CA ARG A 137 -16.98 10.32 4.03
C ARG A 137 -16.20 11.16 3.02
N PHE A 138 -16.35 10.88 1.74
CA PHE A 138 -15.68 11.55 0.61
C PHE A 138 -16.54 11.44 -0.65
N GLU A 139 -16.35 12.33 -1.63
CA GLU A 139 -17.04 12.21 -2.93
C GLU A 139 -16.42 11.10 -3.79
N LYS A 140 -17.06 10.74 -4.89
CA LYS A 140 -16.53 9.71 -5.78
C LYS A 140 -15.15 10.13 -6.31
N VAL A 141 -14.12 9.35 -6.00
CA VAL A 141 -12.75 9.57 -6.50
C VAL A 141 -12.46 8.63 -7.66
N GLU A 142 -11.94 9.18 -8.75
CA GLU A 142 -11.53 8.43 -9.93
C GLU A 142 -10.06 8.70 -10.27
N LEU A 143 -9.28 7.63 -10.44
CA LEU A 143 -7.86 7.68 -10.82
C LEU A 143 -7.64 6.83 -12.07
N ASP A 144 -6.99 7.39 -13.08
CA ASP A 144 -6.65 6.68 -14.32
C ASP A 144 -5.20 6.18 -14.24
N LEU A 145 -4.98 4.91 -14.56
CA LEU A 145 -3.69 4.26 -14.55
C LEU A 145 -3.44 3.63 -15.92
N ASP A 146 -2.27 3.89 -16.51
CA ASP A 146 -1.76 3.13 -17.63
C ASP A 146 -0.80 2.03 -17.15
N LEU A 147 -1.21 0.78 -17.36
CA LEU A 147 -0.46 -0.39 -16.91
C LEU A 147 0.85 -0.57 -17.68
N THR A 148 0.95 -0.04 -18.90
CA THR A 148 2.15 -0.17 -19.73
C THR A 148 3.26 0.78 -19.28
N SER A 149 2.96 2.07 -19.18
CA SER A 149 3.96 3.10 -18.83
C SER A 149 4.16 3.28 -17.32
N GLY A 150 3.14 2.94 -16.52
CA GLY A 150 3.07 3.17 -15.08
C GLY A 150 2.63 4.59 -14.70
N TRP A 151 2.12 5.39 -15.63
CA TRP A 151 1.55 6.69 -15.31
C TRP A 151 0.21 6.55 -14.61
N ILE A 152 0.04 7.25 -13.49
CA ILE A 152 -1.24 7.43 -12.81
C ILE A 152 -1.63 8.91 -12.85
N ALA A 153 -2.91 9.19 -13.05
CA ALA A 153 -3.45 10.53 -13.10
C ALA A 153 -4.80 10.60 -12.39
N ALA A 154 -5.17 11.80 -11.93
CA ALA A 154 -6.55 12.05 -11.57
C ALA A 154 -7.43 12.02 -12.83
N ALA A 155 -8.63 11.46 -12.73
CA ALA A 155 -9.52 11.31 -13.89
C ALA A 155 -9.99 12.65 -14.49
N ASP A 156 -9.89 13.75 -13.72
CA ASP A 156 -10.12 15.12 -14.17
C ASP A 156 -8.95 15.71 -14.97
N GLY A 157 -7.83 15.00 -15.06
CA GLY A 157 -6.62 15.44 -15.75
C GLY A 157 -5.80 16.50 -15.00
N SER A 158 -6.17 16.84 -13.77
CA SER A 158 -5.54 17.92 -13.00
C SER A 158 -4.09 17.64 -12.63
N LYS A 159 -3.74 16.36 -12.41
CA LYS A 159 -2.43 15.94 -11.94
C LYS A 159 -2.09 14.52 -12.40
N SER A 160 -0.81 14.28 -12.63
CA SER A 160 -0.25 13.00 -13.06
C SER A 160 1.14 12.79 -12.46
N VAL A 161 1.48 11.54 -12.17
CA VAL A 161 2.79 11.11 -11.67
C VAL A 161 3.06 9.68 -12.11
N ARG A 162 4.32 9.33 -12.31
CA ARG A 162 4.69 7.96 -12.69
C ARG A 162 4.95 7.10 -11.45
N ILE A 163 4.52 5.85 -11.50
CA ILE A 163 4.89 4.81 -10.54
C ILE A 163 6.31 4.35 -10.84
N ASN A 164 7.10 4.16 -9.79
CA ASN A 164 8.49 3.78 -9.91
C ASN A 164 8.70 2.42 -10.57
N ALA A 165 9.91 2.22 -11.11
CA ALA A 165 10.30 0.98 -11.77
C ALA A 165 10.13 -0.29 -10.91
N HIS A 166 10.18 -0.19 -9.58
CA HIS A 166 10.08 -1.34 -8.67
C HIS A 166 8.63 -1.79 -8.43
N THR A 167 7.70 -0.84 -8.31
CA THR A 167 6.30 -1.09 -7.94
C THR A 167 5.43 -1.29 -9.18
N ARG A 168 5.76 -0.62 -10.28
CA ARG A 168 5.04 -0.74 -11.57
C ARG A 168 4.79 -2.20 -12.01
N PRO A 169 5.79 -3.10 -12.10
CA PRO A 169 5.54 -4.47 -12.55
C PRO A 169 4.64 -5.26 -11.59
N LYS A 170 4.72 -4.98 -10.28
CA LYS A 170 3.87 -5.65 -9.28
C LYS A 170 2.41 -5.25 -9.43
N LEU A 171 2.15 -3.95 -9.61
CA LEU A 171 0.81 -3.43 -9.85
C LEU A 171 0.24 -3.98 -11.16
N LYS A 172 1.03 -3.94 -12.25
CA LYS A 172 0.62 -4.52 -13.53
C LYS A 172 0.20 -5.99 -13.36
N ASN A 173 1.08 -6.82 -12.79
CA ASN A 173 0.80 -8.24 -12.63
C ASN A 173 -0.44 -8.51 -11.77
N PHE A 174 -0.59 -7.80 -10.64
CA PHE A 174 -1.77 -7.91 -9.79
C PHE A 174 -3.06 -7.57 -10.55
N LEU A 175 -3.08 -6.41 -11.22
CA LEU A 175 -4.25 -5.90 -11.91
C LEU A 175 -4.61 -6.76 -13.13
N SER A 176 -3.62 -7.16 -13.93
CA SER A 176 -3.85 -8.10 -15.04
C SER A 176 -4.40 -9.44 -14.52
N THR A 177 -3.88 -9.97 -13.41
CA THR A 177 -4.39 -11.23 -12.82
C THR A 177 -5.85 -11.11 -12.39
N VAL A 178 -6.18 -10.00 -11.73
CA VAL A 178 -7.54 -9.67 -11.27
C VAL A 178 -8.50 -9.56 -12.45
N MET A 179 -8.13 -8.81 -13.49
CA MET A 179 -8.97 -8.63 -14.67
C MET A 179 -9.20 -9.97 -15.40
N HIS A 180 -8.15 -10.79 -15.57
CA HIS A 180 -8.28 -12.12 -16.18
C HIS A 180 -9.14 -13.08 -15.35
N ALA A 181 -9.03 -13.04 -14.02
CA ALA A 181 -9.80 -13.91 -13.13
C ALA A 181 -11.30 -13.59 -13.18
N GLU A 182 -11.66 -12.30 -13.19
CA GLU A 182 -13.05 -11.87 -13.30
C GLU A 182 -13.63 -12.11 -14.68
N GLN A 183 -12.83 -11.91 -15.74
CA GLN A 183 -13.24 -12.28 -17.10
C GLN A 183 -13.60 -13.76 -17.20
N LYS A 184 -12.75 -14.66 -16.68
CA LYS A 184 -13.06 -16.10 -16.63
C LYS A 184 -14.35 -16.39 -15.86
N ARG A 185 -14.55 -15.76 -14.69
CA ARG A 185 -15.77 -15.97 -13.88
C ARG A 185 -17.04 -15.58 -14.63
N TYR A 186 -16.94 -14.56 -15.47
CA TYR A 186 -18.04 -14.13 -16.32
C TYR A 186 -18.29 -15.13 -17.45
N ASP A 187 -17.26 -15.55 -18.16
CA ASP A 187 -17.36 -16.49 -19.28
C ASP A 187 -17.94 -17.85 -18.86
N PHE A 188 -17.84 -18.24 -17.58
CA PHE A 188 -18.47 -19.45 -17.02
C PHE A 188 -19.93 -19.26 -16.55
N ARG A 189 -20.48 -18.05 -16.59
CA ARG A 189 -21.89 -17.76 -16.27
C ARG A 189 -22.79 -17.74 -17.49
N GLU A 190 -22.22 -17.57 -18.68
CA GLU A 190 -22.89 -17.76 -19.98
C GLU A 190 -22.83 -19.23 -20.42
#